data_AF-A0A177EI60-F1
#
_entry.id   AF-A0A177EI60-F1
#
_cell.length_a   1.000
_cell.length_b   1.000
_cell.length_c   1.000
_cell.angle_alpha   90.00
_cell.angle_beta   90.00
_cell.angle_gamma   90.00
#
_symmetry.space_group_name_H-M   'P 1'
#
loop_
_entity.id
_entity.type
_entity.pdbx_description
1 polymer ?
#
loop_
_entity_poly.entity_id
_entity_poly.type
_entity_poly.pdbx_seq_one_letter_code
_entity_poly.pdbx_strand_id
1 'polypeptide(L)'
;MNIELYSLEYANARMKEIEEIEKEIGQQKKNKMIFQTLPFHKRRRTAAFDERRLPRACRRGERHKKRKTQTRREHGHKLKTHTFHAKRFSMYNSLGTHLPFRRTCKSEKFIKAALVTRGVVSDISYHTLYYFENAAPPTSLAPTTIYPAGERVRMYTTPKETFILTDKHSSYQEGIKEDVVCVDRVSLFEIHGAQRLFTKSELVNCQSIRDIDAPGAYIYFQDLLEGPAGGRGSTKPPAKGLLVVSHSNCMAMLQKMIVEGIVPCSVLELLRVGAECDRAIYPFDMPSTPRGLDLLQHLKEEEREEIARKPKSKQPTIYHPLFIRELEDSKPYLFIAAKGSFPRGSPVIVAKKEEESFEMDGTEAVVGEVGRSCFSFTRGRTVGVLYLAKTLQASSGAVYIRSPRNQRFFQVTATEVNETNIL
;
A
#
# COMPACT_ATOMS: atom_id res chain seq x y z
N MET A 1 24.88 8.05 -47.96
CA MET A 1 24.20 6.93 -48.65
C MET A 1 22.89 6.69 -47.93
N ASN A 2 21.76 6.89 -48.60
CA ASN A 2 20.48 6.38 -48.09
C ASN A 2 20.49 4.87 -48.32
N ILE A 3 20.71 4.12 -47.24
CA ILE A 3 20.61 2.66 -47.29
C ILE A 3 19.12 2.36 -47.11
N GLU A 4 18.44 2.14 -48.22
CA GLU A 4 17.06 1.66 -48.22
C GLU A 4 17.08 0.12 -48.19
N LEU A 5 16.27 -0.46 -47.31
CA LEU A 5 16.19 -1.92 -47.14
C LEU A 5 14.88 -2.42 -47.75
N TYR A 6 14.96 -3.14 -48.87
CA TYR A 6 13.80 -3.74 -49.52
C TYR A 6 13.38 -5.01 -48.76
N SER A 7 12.25 -4.93 -48.06
CA SER A 7 11.76 -5.99 -47.17
C SER A 7 11.52 -7.33 -47.90
N LEU A 8 11.09 -7.29 -49.16
CA LEU A 8 10.76 -8.48 -49.94
C LEU A 8 12.02 -9.28 -50.34
N GLU A 9 13.05 -8.59 -50.83
CA GLU A 9 14.32 -9.23 -51.21
C GLU A 9 15.02 -9.84 -49.99
N TYR A 10 15.00 -9.11 -48.87
CA TYR A 10 15.53 -9.60 -47.60
C TYR A 10 14.81 -10.86 -47.10
N ALA A 11 13.47 -10.90 -47.22
CA ALA A 11 12.68 -12.07 -46.85
C ALA A 11 12.96 -13.27 -47.77
N ASN A 12 13.03 -13.05 -49.08
CA ASN A 12 13.27 -14.11 -50.07
C ASN A 12 14.66 -14.75 -49.89
N ALA A 13 15.69 -13.95 -49.65
CA ALA A 13 17.05 -14.44 -49.42
C ALA A 13 17.15 -15.35 -48.17
N ARG A 14 16.27 -15.15 -47.18
CA ARG A 14 16.24 -15.89 -45.90
C ARG A 14 15.11 -16.91 -45.78
N MET A 15 14.41 -17.20 -46.88
CA MET A 15 13.23 -18.07 -46.86
C MET A 15 13.54 -19.46 -46.28
N LYS A 16 14.66 -20.07 -46.67
CA LYS A 16 15.08 -21.39 -46.17
C LYS A 16 15.32 -21.41 -44.65
N GLU A 17 15.96 -20.37 -44.11
CA GLU A 17 16.19 -20.24 -42.67
C GLU A 17 14.86 -20.12 -41.89
N ILE A 18 13.91 -19.36 -42.44
CA ILE A 18 12.58 -19.19 -41.84
C ILE A 18 11.83 -20.53 -41.84
N GLU A 19 11.86 -21.28 -42.95
CA GLU A 19 11.22 -22.60 -43.06
C GLU A 19 11.81 -23.62 -42.07
N GLU A 20 13.13 -23.61 -41.85
CA GLU A 20 13.79 -24.45 -40.85
C GLU A 20 13.33 -24.11 -39.43
N ILE A 21 13.29 -22.81 -39.08
CA ILE A 21 12.79 -22.34 -37.78
C ILE A 21 11.31 -22.71 -37.60
N GLU A 22 10.48 -22.52 -38.63
CA GLU A 22 9.06 -22.89 -38.59
C GLU A 22 8.87 -24.39 -38.41
N LYS A 23 9.72 -25.22 -39.06
CA LYS A 23 9.69 -26.68 -38.91
C LYS A 23 10.09 -27.11 -37.49
N GLU A 24 11.08 -26.46 -36.88
CA GLU A 24 11.47 -26.74 -35.49
C GLU A 24 10.37 -26.32 -34.50
N ILE A 25 9.78 -25.13 -34.67
CA ILE A 25 8.68 -24.63 -33.82
C ILE A 25 7.41 -25.48 -34.01
N GLY A 26 7.12 -25.88 -35.25
CA GLY A 26 5.90 -26.56 -35.68
C GLY A 26 5.81 -28.06 -35.32
N GLN A 27 6.87 -28.68 -34.78
CA GLN A 27 6.84 -30.06 -34.30
C GLN A 27 5.86 -30.27 -33.12
N GLN A 28 5.41 -29.21 -32.46
CA GLN A 28 4.31 -29.26 -31.47
C GLN A 28 2.96 -28.85 -32.11
N LYS A 29 2.16 -29.84 -32.55
CA LYS A 29 0.90 -29.65 -33.31
C LYS A 29 -0.17 -28.75 -32.65
N LYS A 30 -0.77 -27.82 -33.42
CA LYS A 30 -2.17 -27.84 -33.97
C LYS A 30 -2.61 -26.47 -34.56
N ASN A 31 -3.50 -26.52 -35.56
CA ASN A 31 -4.21 -25.42 -36.27
C ASN A 31 -4.97 -24.44 -35.35
N LYS A 32 -4.26 -23.63 -34.56
CA LYS A 32 -4.82 -22.50 -33.80
C LYS A 32 -3.91 -21.30 -33.99
N MET A 33 -4.44 -20.09 -33.82
CA MET A 33 -3.61 -18.89 -33.74
C MET A 33 -2.61 -19.06 -32.58
N ILE A 34 -1.35 -19.33 -32.93
CA ILE A 34 -0.26 -19.54 -31.95
C ILE A 34 0.00 -18.24 -31.18
N PHE A 35 -0.07 -17.10 -31.88
CA PHE A 35 0.12 -15.78 -31.30
C PHE A 35 -1.23 -15.19 -30.87
N GLN A 36 -1.39 -15.00 -29.56
CA GLN A 36 -2.51 -14.25 -29.01
C GLN A 36 -2.25 -12.74 -29.04
N THR A 37 -3.32 -11.94 -29.04
CA THR A 37 -3.21 -10.49 -28.90
C THR A 37 -2.49 -10.12 -27.59
N LEU A 38 -1.51 -9.21 -27.68
CA LEU A 38 -0.77 -8.74 -26.52
C LEU A 38 -1.73 -8.16 -25.44
N PRO A 39 -1.70 -8.68 -24.19
CA PRO A 39 -2.56 -8.20 -23.12
C PRO A 39 -2.36 -6.70 -22.85
N PHE A 40 -3.45 -5.99 -22.53
CA PHE A 40 -3.44 -4.54 -22.34
C PHE A 40 -2.32 -4.05 -21.39
N HIS A 41 -2.10 -4.71 -20.26
CA HIS A 41 -1.09 -4.33 -19.28
C HIS A 41 0.38 -4.52 -19.76
N LYS A 42 0.59 -5.30 -20.83
CA LYS A 42 1.90 -5.47 -21.49
C LYS A 42 2.11 -4.48 -22.65
N ARG A 43 1.06 -3.81 -23.12
CA ARG A 43 1.16 -2.80 -24.19
C ARG A 43 2.00 -1.60 -23.70
N ARG A 44 2.75 -0.99 -24.62
CA ARG A 44 3.57 0.21 -24.40
C ARG A 44 3.25 1.23 -25.47
N ARG A 45 3.45 2.51 -25.17
CA ARG A 45 3.33 3.58 -26.15
C ARG A 45 4.68 3.75 -26.85
N THR A 46 4.67 3.98 -28.15
CA THR A 46 5.88 4.33 -28.90
C THR A 46 6.36 5.72 -28.45
N ALA A 47 7.67 5.89 -28.34
CA ALA A 47 8.26 7.21 -28.19
C ALA A 47 8.34 7.87 -29.57
N ALA A 48 8.20 9.19 -29.64
CA ALA A 48 8.52 9.88 -30.89
C ALA A 48 10.03 10.02 -31.04
N PHE A 49 10.50 10.01 -32.29
CA PHE A 49 11.91 10.07 -32.66
C PHE A 49 12.50 11.48 -32.67
N ASP A 50 11.76 12.51 -32.24
CA ASP A 50 12.22 13.90 -32.28
C ASP A 50 13.21 14.23 -31.15
N GLU A 51 14.46 14.46 -31.51
CA GLU A 51 15.55 14.86 -30.62
C GLU A 51 15.33 16.24 -29.97
N ARG A 52 14.46 17.10 -30.54
CA ARG A 52 14.14 18.43 -30.00
C ARG A 52 13.39 18.38 -28.67
N ARG A 53 12.97 17.19 -28.22
CA ARG A 53 12.39 16.93 -26.89
C ARG A 53 13.34 17.21 -25.72
N LEU A 54 14.65 17.27 -25.95
CA LEU A 54 15.59 17.63 -24.91
C LEU A 54 15.46 19.13 -24.53
N PRO A 55 15.49 19.48 -23.22
CA PRO A 55 15.50 20.89 -22.79
C PRO A 55 16.57 21.69 -23.52
N ARG A 56 16.27 22.95 -23.89
CA ARG A 56 17.19 23.81 -24.66
C ARG A 56 18.59 23.90 -24.03
N ALA A 57 18.66 24.01 -22.70
CA ALA A 57 19.93 24.00 -21.95
C ALA A 57 20.73 22.71 -22.16
N CYS A 58 20.09 21.54 -22.22
CA CYS A 58 20.77 20.28 -22.48
C CYS A 58 21.23 20.13 -23.94
N ARG A 59 20.52 20.74 -24.90
CA ARG A 59 20.91 20.75 -26.33
C ARG A 59 22.14 21.62 -26.60
N ARG A 60 22.33 22.68 -25.81
CA ARG A 60 23.49 23.59 -25.92
C ARG A 60 24.78 23.03 -25.34
N GLY A 61 24.82 21.75 -24.93
CA GLY A 61 26.02 21.12 -24.38
C GLY A 61 26.38 21.54 -22.96
N GLU A 62 25.58 22.39 -22.30
CA GLU A 62 25.78 22.73 -20.89
C GLU A 62 25.64 21.43 -20.07
N ARG A 63 26.76 20.97 -19.47
CA ARG A 63 26.86 19.75 -18.65
C ARG A 63 26.09 19.89 -17.32
N HIS A 64 24.78 20.10 -17.38
CA HIS A 64 23.89 20.22 -16.23
C HIS A 64 23.38 18.87 -15.68
N LYS A 65 24.03 17.74 -16.00
CA LYS A 65 23.47 16.41 -15.75
C LYS A 65 23.81 15.79 -14.39
N LYS A 66 24.89 16.19 -13.71
CA LYS A 66 25.30 15.56 -12.44
C LYS A 66 24.85 16.29 -11.18
N ARG A 67 24.75 17.63 -11.18
CA ARG A 67 24.40 18.41 -9.96
C ARG A 67 22.92 18.34 -9.56
N LYS A 68 21.99 18.21 -10.50
CA LYS A 68 20.53 18.30 -10.22
C LYS A 68 19.98 17.15 -9.38
N THR A 69 20.56 15.95 -9.46
CA THR A 69 20.10 14.80 -8.69
C THR A 69 20.56 14.89 -7.24
N GLN A 70 21.71 15.54 -6.99
CA GLN A 70 22.27 15.76 -5.66
C GLN A 70 21.56 16.92 -4.97
N THR A 71 21.32 18.05 -5.66
CA THR A 71 20.58 19.19 -5.09
C THR A 71 19.11 18.87 -4.80
N ARG A 72 18.47 18.00 -5.60
CA ARG A 72 17.11 17.52 -5.30
C ARG A 72 17.01 16.58 -4.09
N ARG A 73 18.13 16.14 -3.50
CA ARG A 73 18.12 15.39 -2.22
C ARG A 73 18.03 16.33 -1.01
N GLU A 74 18.27 17.62 -1.20
CA GLU A 74 18.19 18.63 -0.14
C GLU A 74 16.74 18.94 0.29
N HIS A 75 15.74 18.50 -0.49
CA HIS A 75 14.32 18.68 -0.18
C HIS A 75 13.63 17.32 -0.06
N GLY A 76 13.61 16.80 1.17
CA GLY A 76 12.85 15.61 1.56
C GLY A 76 13.58 14.28 1.42
N HIS A 77 13.30 13.37 2.36
CA HIS A 77 13.81 12.01 2.34
C HIS A 77 13.15 11.20 1.22
N LYS A 78 13.95 10.48 0.44
CA LYS A 78 13.48 9.63 -0.67
C LYS A 78 13.79 8.19 -0.40
N LEU A 79 12.80 7.32 -0.59
CA LEU A 79 12.98 5.88 -0.58
C LEU A 79 14.03 5.47 -1.63
N LYS A 80 14.77 4.39 -1.38
CA LYS A 80 15.72 3.83 -2.37
C LYS A 80 15.01 3.45 -3.68
N THR A 81 13.76 3.03 -3.57
CA THR A 81 12.84 2.66 -4.64
C THR A 81 12.14 3.88 -5.27
N HIS A 82 12.41 5.10 -4.84
CA HIS A 82 11.65 6.30 -5.23
C HIS A 82 11.54 6.48 -6.75
N THR A 83 12.63 6.28 -7.50
CA THR A 83 12.58 6.42 -8.98
C THR A 83 11.72 5.34 -9.64
N PHE A 84 11.68 4.13 -9.08
CA PHE A 84 10.80 3.08 -9.56
C PHE A 84 9.33 3.47 -9.34
N HIS A 85 9.00 3.95 -8.14
CA HIS A 85 7.65 4.34 -7.78
C HIS A 85 7.18 5.59 -8.53
N ALA A 86 8.00 6.65 -8.58
CA ALA A 86 7.66 7.90 -9.28
C ALA A 86 7.39 7.72 -10.78
N LYS A 87 7.94 6.66 -11.40
CA LYS A 87 7.65 6.30 -12.80
C LYS A 87 6.31 5.58 -13.00
N ARG A 88 5.67 5.08 -11.94
CA ARG A 88 4.51 4.17 -12.00
C ARG A 88 3.31 4.64 -11.19
N PHE A 89 3.55 5.45 -10.17
CA PHE A 89 2.59 5.95 -9.20
C PHE A 89 2.67 7.48 -9.15
N SER A 90 1.57 8.14 -8.80
CA SER A 90 1.64 9.47 -8.22
C SER A 90 2.32 9.36 -6.86
N MET A 91 3.11 10.37 -6.53
CA MET A 91 3.82 10.45 -5.26
C MET A 91 3.16 11.51 -4.41
N TYR A 92 3.04 11.27 -3.11
CA TYR A 92 2.66 12.30 -2.14
C TYR A 92 3.78 12.46 -1.11
N ASN A 93 3.90 13.65 -0.53
CA ASN A 93 4.88 13.94 0.50
C ASN A 93 4.22 13.74 1.86
N SER A 94 4.73 12.78 2.64
CA SER A 94 4.20 12.46 3.97
C SER A 94 5.30 12.66 5.00
N LEU A 95 5.13 13.67 5.86
CA LEU A 95 6.10 14.03 6.91
C LEU A 95 7.54 14.18 6.36
N GLY A 96 7.69 14.78 5.18
CA GLY A 96 8.99 14.97 4.53
C GLY A 96 9.54 13.76 3.77
N THR A 97 8.79 12.64 3.69
CA THR A 97 9.14 11.47 2.88
C THR A 97 8.18 11.28 1.70
N HIS A 98 8.72 11.09 0.50
CA HIS A 98 7.90 10.84 -0.69
C HIS A 98 7.48 9.37 -0.83
N LEU A 99 6.17 9.11 -0.70
CA LEU A 99 5.56 7.78 -0.74
C LEU A 99 4.71 7.57 -2.01
N PRO A 100 4.60 6.33 -2.52
CA PRO A 100 3.69 6.01 -3.63
C PRO A 100 2.23 6.15 -3.19
N PHE A 101 1.51 7.12 -3.74
CA PHE A 101 0.14 7.44 -3.36
C PHE A 101 -0.89 6.58 -4.11
N ARG A 102 -0.91 6.72 -5.44
CA ARG A 102 -1.89 6.09 -6.33
C ARG A 102 -1.23 5.60 -7.60
N ARG A 103 -1.61 4.41 -8.07
CA ARG A 103 -1.12 3.91 -9.37
C ARG A 103 -1.74 4.68 -10.54
N THR A 104 -0.94 4.89 -11.58
CA THR A 104 -1.39 5.47 -12.85
C THR A 104 -2.44 4.62 -13.59
N CYS A 105 -2.38 3.30 -13.44
CA CYS A 105 -3.36 2.36 -13.99
C CYS A 105 -4.39 1.93 -12.93
N LYS A 106 -5.63 1.66 -13.35
CA LYS A 106 -6.67 1.07 -12.48
C LYS A 106 -6.24 -0.34 -12.03
N SER A 107 -6.34 -0.61 -10.74
CA SER A 107 -5.76 -1.81 -10.14
C SER A 107 -6.62 -2.49 -9.06
N GLU A 108 -7.78 -1.95 -8.70
CA GLU A 108 -8.60 -2.44 -7.56
C GLU A 108 -8.87 -3.95 -7.62
N LYS A 109 -9.45 -4.45 -8.73
CA LYS A 109 -9.69 -5.88 -8.95
C LYS A 109 -8.39 -6.68 -9.08
N PHE A 110 -7.35 -6.05 -9.60
CA PHE A 110 -6.06 -6.68 -9.81
C PHE A 110 -5.33 -6.93 -8.49
N ILE A 111 -5.39 -6.00 -7.53
CA ILE A 111 -4.84 -6.16 -6.17
C ILE A 111 -5.53 -7.31 -5.45
N LYS A 112 -6.87 -7.38 -5.51
CA LYS A 112 -7.63 -8.49 -4.94
C LYS A 112 -7.21 -9.84 -5.54
N ALA A 113 -7.05 -9.91 -6.86
CA ALA A 113 -6.57 -11.13 -7.52
C ALA A 113 -5.12 -11.46 -7.15
N ALA A 114 -4.26 -10.44 -7.03
CA ALA A 114 -2.86 -10.61 -6.68
C ALA A 114 -2.68 -11.13 -5.25
N LEU A 115 -3.43 -10.62 -4.27
CA LEU A 115 -3.41 -11.11 -2.88
C LEU A 115 -3.60 -12.63 -2.82
N VAL A 116 -4.56 -13.16 -3.59
CA VAL A 116 -4.86 -14.61 -3.61
C VAL A 116 -3.83 -15.42 -4.40
N THR A 117 -3.31 -14.88 -5.50
CA THR A 117 -2.55 -15.69 -6.48
C THR A 117 -1.03 -15.53 -6.42
N ARG A 118 -0.52 -14.34 -6.05
CA ARG A 118 0.89 -13.96 -6.23
C ARG A 118 1.52 -13.21 -5.06
N GLY A 119 0.72 -12.50 -4.27
CA GLY A 119 1.17 -11.57 -3.25
C GLY A 119 1.30 -10.13 -3.76
N VAL A 120 1.29 -9.21 -2.80
CA VAL A 120 1.51 -7.77 -3.00
C VAL A 120 2.59 -7.29 -2.04
N VAL A 121 3.35 -6.26 -2.41
CA VAL A 121 4.44 -5.71 -1.60
C VAL A 121 4.28 -4.21 -1.41
N SER A 122 4.39 -3.74 -0.17
CA SER A 122 4.46 -2.33 0.19
C SER A 122 5.89 -1.97 0.59
N ASP A 123 6.39 -0.83 0.14
CA ASP A 123 7.65 -0.28 0.64
C ASP A 123 7.38 0.54 1.89
N ILE A 124 7.86 0.02 3.02
CA ILE A 124 7.65 0.60 4.34
C ILE A 124 8.97 1.14 4.93
N SER A 125 9.96 1.45 4.09
CA SER A 125 11.27 1.99 4.50
C SER A 125 11.21 3.41 5.11
N TYR A 126 10.00 3.95 5.32
CA TYR A 126 9.76 5.11 6.16
C TYR A 126 9.70 4.76 7.66
N HIS A 127 9.70 3.48 8.02
CA HIS A 127 9.96 3.03 9.38
C HIS A 127 11.47 2.93 9.67
N THR A 128 11.80 2.93 10.96
CA THR A 128 13.16 2.68 11.46
C THR A 128 13.22 1.29 12.06
N LEU A 129 14.30 0.56 11.76
CA LEU A 129 14.59 -0.74 12.32
C LEU A 129 15.67 -0.60 13.39
N TYR A 130 15.41 -1.22 14.52
CA TYR A 130 16.29 -1.32 15.67
C TYR A 130 16.55 -2.80 15.96
N TYR A 131 17.70 -3.14 16.53
CA TYR A 131 17.95 -4.51 17.00
C TYR A 131 18.72 -4.56 18.31
N PHE A 132 18.52 -5.65 19.05
CA PHE A 132 19.29 -6.03 20.23
C PHE A 132 20.33 -7.06 19.85
N GLU A 133 21.56 -6.89 20.34
CA GLU A 133 22.63 -7.88 20.16
C GLU A 133 22.39 -9.16 20.99
N ASN A 134 21.55 -9.09 22.01
CA ASN A 134 21.13 -10.24 22.80
C ASN A 134 19.77 -10.77 22.32
N ALA A 135 19.70 -12.08 22.01
CA ALA A 135 18.51 -12.73 21.45
C ALA A 135 17.29 -12.75 22.41
N ALA A 136 17.51 -12.59 23.72
CA ALA A 136 16.43 -12.53 24.69
C ALA A 136 15.69 -11.18 24.60
N PRO A 137 14.38 -11.15 24.29
CA PRO A 137 13.62 -9.91 24.35
C PRO A 137 13.63 -9.41 25.81
N PRO A 138 13.70 -8.09 26.05
CA PRO A 138 13.47 -7.58 27.39
C PRO A 138 12.11 -8.09 27.89
N THR A 139 12.09 -8.72 29.06
CA THR A 139 10.93 -9.42 29.66
C THR A 139 9.68 -8.52 29.81
N SER A 140 9.83 -7.20 29.61
CA SER A 140 8.81 -6.16 29.72
C SER A 140 8.09 -5.79 28.42
N LEU A 141 8.53 -6.27 27.24
CA LEU A 141 7.89 -5.94 25.95
C LEU A 141 7.15 -7.14 25.35
N ALA A 142 5.83 -7.01 25.19
CA ALA A 142 5.03 -7.98 24.43
C ALA A 142 5.30 -7.83 22.90
N PRO A 143 5.24 -8.94 22.12
CA PRO A 143 5.67 -9.01 20.72
C PRO A 143 4.95 -8.04 19.76
N THR A 144 3.80 -7.53 20.17
CA THR A 144 3.17 -6.33 19.62
C THR A 144 2.61 -5.58 20.82
N THR A 145 3.08 -4.36 21.06
CA THR A 145 2.50 -3.49 22.08
C THR A 145 2.15 -2.17 21.43
N ILE A 146 0.87 -1.79 21.48
CA ILE A 146 0.45 -0.43 21.15
C ILE A 146 0.63 0.42 22.40
N TYR A 147 1.50 1.43 22.33
CA TYR A 147 1.72 2.35 23.45
C TYR A 147 0.55 3.34 23.57
N PRO A 148 0.35 3.96 24.76
CA PRO A 148 -0.76 4.86 25.03
C PRO A 148 -0.91 6.05 24.05
N ALA A 149 0.17 6.41 23.34
CA ALA A 149 0.20 7.44 22.30
C ALA A 149 -0.26 6.96 20.91
N GLY A 150 -0.74 5.72 20.77
CA GLY A 150 -1.12 5.13 19.47
C GLY A 150 0.06 4.68 18.61
N GLU A 151 1.27 4.73 19.16
CA GLU A 151 2.50 4.30 18.49
C GLU A 151 2.65 2.78 18.60
N ARG A 152 2.76 2.11 17.44
CA ARG A 152 2.90 0.65 17.38
C ARG A 152 4.36 0.27 17.23
N VAL A 153 4.85 -0.50 18.19
CA VAL A 153 6.14 -1.18 18.10
C VAL A 153 5.90 -2.62 17.71
N ARG A 154 6.52 -3.08 16.62
CA ARG A 154 6.48 -4.50 16.22
C ARG A 154 7.81 -5.14 16.52
N MET A 155 7.77 -6.28 17.20
CA MET A 155 8.96 -7.07 17.49
C MET A 155 9.04 -8.29 16.59
N TYR A 156 10.24 -8.59 16.11
CA TYR A 156 10.54 -9.77 15.32
C TYR A 156 11.81 -10.41 15.86
N THR A 157 11.79 -11.71 16.16
CA THR A 157 12.95 -12.39 16.75
C THR A 157 13.46 -13.45 15.78
N THR A 158 14.77 -13.42 15.50
CA THR A 158 15.51 -14.54 14.91
C THR A 158 16.19 -15.32 16.05
N PRO A 159 16.76 -16.51 15.79
CA PRO A 159 17.55 -17.20 16.80
C PRO A 159 18.74 -16.40 17.36
N LYS A 160 19.19 -15.34 16.65
CA LYS A 160 20.37 -14.55 17.01
C LYS A 160 20.03 -13.15 17.53
N GLU A 161 19.00 -12.51 16.98
CA GLU A 161 18.74 -11.08 17.19
C GLU A 161 17.24 -10.83 17.35
N THR A 162 16.88 -9.88 18.22
CA THR A 162 15.52 -9.35 18.29
C THR A 162 15.48 -7.97 17.65
N PHE A 163 14.53 -7.77 16.76
CA PHE A 163 14.31 -6.57 15.98
C PHE A 163 13.07 -5.83 16.45
N ILE A 164 13.17 -4.51 16.49
CA ILE A 164 12.10 -3.57 16.81
C ILE A 164 11.86 -2.68 15.60
N LEU A 165 10.61 -2.57 15.17
CA LEU A 165 10.18 -1.68 14.11
C LEU A 165 9.34 -0.53 14.67
N THR A 166 9.73 0.72 14.39
CA THR A 166 9.00 1.93 14.80
C THR A 166 8.84 2.92 13.63
N ASP A 167 7.91 3.89 13.72
CA ASP A 167 7.84 4.99 12.74
C ASP A 167 9.00 5.97 12.96
N LYS A 168 9.52 6.55 11.87
CA LYS A 168 10.60 7.54 11.92
C LYS A 168 10.24 8.78 12.72
N HIS A 169 8.94 9.09 12.82
CA HIS A 169 8.43 10.26 13.55
C HIS A 169 7.76 9.88 14.88
N SER A 170 8.00 8.67 15.38
CA SER A 170 7.50 8.17 16.66
C SER A 170 8.27 8.83 17.80
N SER A 171 7.54 9.39 18.76
CA SER A 171 8.09 9.96 20.01
C SER A 171 8.83 8.91 20.85
N TYR A 172 8.48 7.63 20.67
CA TYR A 172 9.14 6.49 21.31
C TYR A 172 10.65 6.38 21.04
N GLN A 173 11.18 6.98 19.96
CA GLN A 173 12.63 7.01 19.73
C GLN A 173 13.41 7.65 20.87
N GLU A 174 12.80 8.57 21.63
CA GLU A 174 13.47 9.25 22.73
C GLU A 174 13.66 8.36 23.97
N GLY A 175 12.87 7.29 24.09
CA GLY A 175 12.90 6.34 25.22
C GLY A 175 13.75 5.08 24.99
N ILE A 176 14.13 4.77 23.75
CA ILE A 176 15.00 3.62 23.43
C ILE A 176 16.47 4.08 23.49
N LYS A 177 17.07 4.22 24.68
CA LYS A 177 18.42 4.82 24.78
C LYS A 177 19.55 3.94 25.29
N GLU A 178 19.30 2.80 25.93
CA GLU A 178 20.40 2.15 26.67
C GLU A 178 20.96 0.87 26.03
N ASP A 179 20.20 0.07 25.26
CA ASP A 179 20.67 -1.25 24.77
C ASP A 179 20.33 -1.59 23.30
N VAL A 180 20.07 -0.60 22.45
CA VAL A 180 19.51 -0.84 21.11
C VAL A 180 20.30 -0.16 20.01
N VAL A 181 20.61 -0.90 18.94
CA VAL A 181 21.34 -0.39 17.78
C VAL A 181 20.37 -0.05 16.65
N CYS A 182 20.43 1.19 16.16
CA CYS A 182 19.67 1.63 14.99
C CYS A 182 20.30 1.13 13.69
N VAL A 183 19.48 0.60 12.78
CA VAL A 183 19.94 0.10 11.48
C VAL A 183 19.57 1.09 10.38
N ASP A 184 20.52 1.95 10.00
CA ASP A 184 20.27 3.02 9.02
C ASP A 184 20.37 2.57 7.56
N ARG A 185 21.01 1.42 7.29
CA ARG A 185 21.37 0.97 5.94
C ARG A 185 20.46 -0.10 5.37
N VAL A 186 19.20 -0.14 5.81
CA VAL A 186 18.22 -1.14 5.37
C VAL A 186 16.95 -0.52 4.80
N SER A 187 16.37 -1.23 3.84
CA SER A 187 15.03 -1.02 3.33
C SER A 187 14.11 -2.13 3.81
N LEU A 188 12.86 -1.76 4.02
CA LEU A 188 11.85 -2.61 4.62
C LEU A 188 10.69 -2.76 3.65
N PHE A 189 10.31 -4.01 3.40
CA PHE A 189 9.18 -4.34 2.56
C PHE A 189 8.18 -5.19 3.33
N GLU A 190 6.92 -4.83 3.25
CA GLU A 190 5.83 -5.61 3.83
C GLU A 190 5.12 -6.36 2.71
N ILE A 191 4.93 -7.66 2.88
CA ILE A 191 4.38 -8.54 1.85
C ILE A 191 3.11 -9.17 2.38
N HIS A 192 2.04 -9.09 1.59
CA HIS A 192 0.73 -9.64 1.91
C HIS A 192 0.30 -10.63 0.82
N GLY A 193 -0.36 -11.72 1.19
CA GLY A 193 -0.92 -12.67 0.23
C GLY A 193 -0.08 -13.91 0.02
N ALA A 194 -0.23 -14.54 -1.14
CA ALA A 194 0.51 -15.75 -1.48
C ALA A 194 2.02 -15.46 -1.62
N GLN A 195 2.84 -15.96 -0.68
CA GLN A 195 4.28 -15.69 -0.61
C GLN A 195 5.12 -16.78 -1.31
N ARG A 196 4.88 -17.01 -2.61
CA ARG A 196 5.55 -18.10 -3.36
C ARG A 196 7.03 -17.83 -3.69
N LEU A 197 7.51 -16.60 -3.44
CA LEU A 197 8.88 -16.22 -3.72
C LEU A 197 9.87 -16.83 -2.73
N PHE A 198 9.52 -16.82 -1.44
CA PHE A 198 10.44 -17.19 -0.36
C PHE A 198 10.56 -18.69 -0.12
N THR A 199 9.80 -19.49 -0.86
CA THR A 199 9.94 -20.96 -0.88
C THR A 199 10.96 -21.44 -1.91
N LYS A 200 11.56 -20.55 -2.71
CA LYS A 200 12.54 -20.89 -3.74
C LYS A 200 13.98 -20.83 -3.19
N SER A 201 14.82 -21.78 -3.58
CA SER A 201 16.15 -22.06 -3.03
C SER A 201 17.26 -21.04 -3.36
N GLU A 202 17.02 -20.08 -4.26
CA GLU A 202 18.04 -19.12 -4.73
C GLU A 202 18.22 -17.89 -3.82
N LEU A 203 17.50 -17.84 -2.72
CA LEU A 203 17.33 -16.67 -1.89
C LEU A 203 17.88 -17.01 -0.49
N VAL A 204 18.86 -16.24 -0.02
CA VAL A 204 19.55 -16.50 1.25
C VAL A 204 18.87 -15.71 2.36
N ASN A 205 18.10 -16.42 3.19
CA ASN A 205 17.52 -15.86 4.41
C ASN A 205 18.59 -15.83 5.51
N CYS A 206 19.10 -14.63 5.81
CA CYS A 206 20.08 -14.39 6.86
C CYS A 206 19.41 -14.41 8.23
N GLN A 207 20.16 -14.87 9.24
CA GLN A 207 19.70 -14.85 10.63
C GLN A 207 20.19 -13.64 11.41
N SER A 208 21.24 -12.97 10.93
CA SER A 208 21.83 -11.77 11.53
C SER A 208 21.83 -10.62 10.53
N ILE A 209 21.66 -9.40 11.05
CA ILE A 209 21.76 -8.16 10.30
C ILE A 209 23.15 -7.94 9.69
N ARG A 210 24.20 -8.51 10.29
CA ARG A 210 25.59 -8.36 9.82
C ARG A 210 25.83 -9.01 8.46
N ASP A 211 25.03 -10.03 8.12
CA ASP A 211 25.18 -10.80 6.87
C ASP A 211 24.35 -10.21 5.71
N ILE A 212 23.54 -9.17 5.96
CA ILE A 212 22.53 -8.68 5.01
C ILE A 212 23.10 -7.97 3.79
N ASP A 213 24.36 -7.55 3.84
CA ASP A 213 25.04 -6.85 2.75
C ASP A 213 25.52 -7.81 1.64
N ALA A 214 25.54 -9.12 1.88
CA ALA A 214 25.90 -10.10 0.86
C ALA A 214 24.92 -10.05 -0.34
N PRO A 215 25.37 -10.25 -1.60
CA PRO A 215 24.49 -10.20 -2.76
C PRO A 215 23.34 -11.21 -2.65
N GLY A 216 22.09 -10.72 -2.72
CA GLY A 216 20.90 -11.57 -2.62
C GLY A 216 20.51 -11.99 -1.20
N ALA A 217 21.24 -11.52 -0.18
CA ALA A 217 20.86 -11.69 1.22
C ALA A 217 19.66 -10.82 1.61
N TYR A 218 18.82 -11.37 2.48
CA TYR A 218 17.71 -10.67 3.12
C TYR A 218 17.38 -11.34 4.44
N ILE A 219 16.61 -10.66 5.30
CA ILE A 219 16.01 -11.28 6.47
C ILE A 219 14.50 -11.29 6.25
N TYR A 220 13.89 -12.47 6.34
CA TYR A 220 12.46 -12.62 6.16
C TYR A 220 11.80 -13.15 7.41
N PHE A 221 10.85 -12.37 7.92
CA PHE A 221 9.98 -12.74 9.02
C PHE A 221 8.61 -13.08 8.46
N GLN A 222 8.25 -14.36 8.51
CA GLN A 222 6.89 -14.78 8.22
C GLN A 222 6.07 -14.68 9.50
N ASP A 223 4.95 -13.96 9.43
CA ASP A 223 4.03 -13.87 10.55
C ASP A 223 3.26 -15.21 10.67
N LEU A 224 3.71 -16.08 11.58
CA LEU A 224 3.15 -17.43 11.78
C LEU A 224 1.74 -17.42 12.37
N LEU A 225 1.27 -16.26 12.86
CA LEU A 225 -0.08 -16.09 13.39
C LEU A 225 -1.17 -16.23 12.31
N GLU A 226 -0.79 -16.23 11.04
CA GLU A 226 -1.71 -16.37 9.91
C GLU A 226 -1.51 -17.75 9.25
N GLY A 227 -2.44 -18.66 9.51
CA GLY A 227 -2.41 -20.02 8.94
C GLY A 227 -2.33 -20.03 7.39
N PRO A 228 -2.02 -21.19 6.79
CA PRO A 228 -1.74 -21.30 5.35
C PRO A 228 -2.85 -20.66 4.53
N ALA A 229 -2.44 -19.84 3.54
CA ALA A 229 -3.31 -19.08 2.65
C ALA A 229 -4.49 -19.95 2.20
N GLY A 230 -5.66 -19.64 2.75
CA GLY A 230 -6.82 -20.47 2.53
C GLY A 230 -7.22 -20.45 1.05
N GLY A 231 -7.70 -21.59 0.55
CA GLY A 231 -8.20 -21.73 -0.81
C GLY A 231 -9.32 -20.74 -1.15
N ARG A 232 -9.73 -20.69 -2.43
CA ARG A 232 -10.85 -19.84 -2.88
C ARG A 232 -12.07 -20.01 -1.95
N GLY A 233 -12.40 -18.98 -1.18
CA GLY A 233 -13.54 -18.97 -0.26
C GLY A 233 -13.17 -19.01 1.23
N SER A 234 -11.90 -19.17 1.59
CA SER A 234 -11.45 -19.02 2.97
C SER A 234 -11.46 -17.57 3.42
N THR A 235 -11.99 -17.34 4.62
CA THR A 235 -11.96 -16.06 5.35
C THR A 235 -10.64 -15.84 6.10
N LYS A 236 -9.69 -16.77 6.05
CA LYS A 236 -8.41 -16.62 6.73
C LYS A 236 -7.60 -15.47 6.10
N PRO A 237 -6.98 -14.62 6.93
CA PRO A 237 -6.19 -13.49 6.44
C PRO A 237 -5.03 -13.99 5.56
N PRO A 238 -4.72 -13.25 4.49
CA PRO A 238 -3.59 -13.58 3.64
C PRO A 238 -2.28 -13.40 4.40
N ALA A 239 -1.44 -14.44 4.41
CA ALA A 239 -0.14 -14.45 5.07
C ALA A 239 0.62 -13.13 4.90
N LYS A 240 1.09 -12.62 6.03
CA LYS A 240 1.88 -11.41 6.15
C LYS A 240 3.35 -11.75 6.36
N GLY A 241 4.24 -10.96 5.79
CA GLY A 241 5.68 -11.11 5.96
C GLY A 241 6.40 -9.78 5.94
N LEU A 242 7.42 -9.64 6.79
CA LEU A 242 8.35 -8.52 6.77
C LEU A 242 9.65 -8.97 6.13
N LEU A 243 10.10 -8.21 5.13
CA LEU A 243 11.36 -8.42 4.44
C LEU A 243 12.29 -7.24 4.73
N VAL A 244 13.44 -7.54 5.33
CA VAL A 244 14.52 -6.59 5.56
C VAL A 244 15.60 -6.85 4.51
N VAL A 245 16.07 -5.79 3.86
CA VAL A 245 17.09 -5.86 2.81
C VAL A 245 18.08 -4.73 2.99
N SER A 246 19.36 -4.96 2.73
CA SER A 246 20.34 -3.87 2.68
C SER A 246 20.00 -2.83 1.61
N HIS A 247 20.46 -1.60 1.81
CA HIS A 247 20.31 -0.52 0.83
C HIS A 247 20.97 -0.83 -0.52
N SER A 248 22.05 -1.61 -0.54
CA SER A 248 22.73 -2.06 -1.76
C SER A 248 21.88 -3.06 -2.55
N ASN A 249 21.17 -3.96 -1.85
CA ASN A 249 20.36 -5.01 -2.47
C ASN A 249 18.89 -4.62 -2.74
N CYS A 250 18.41 -3.52 -2.14
CA CYS A 250 17.02 -3.08 -2.18
C CYS A 250 16.38 -3.12 -3.59
N MET A 251 17.02 -2.50 -4.59
CA MET A 251 16.47 -2.44 -5.95
C MET A 251 16.51 -3.79 -6.67
N ALA A 252 17.55 -4.59 -6.46
CA ALA A 252 17.67 -5.93 -7.04
C ALA A 252 16.58 -6.85 -6.48
N MET A 253 16.34 -6.78 -5.17
CA MET A 253 15.28 -7.54 -4.51
C MET A 253 13.89 -7.12 -5.01
N LEU A 254 13.61 -5.82 -5.08
CA LEU A 254 12.34 -5.31 -5.63
C LEU A 254 12.12 -5.78 -7.07
N GLN A 255 13.16 -5.77 -7.90
CA GLN A 255 13.07 -6.28 -9.26
C GLN A 255 12.78 -7.79 -9.29
N LYS A 256 13.45 -8.59 -8.46
CA LYS A 256 13.20 -10.04 -8.36
C LYS A 256 11.75 -10.32 -7.94
N MET A 257 11.24 -9.61 -6.93
CA MET A 257 9.83 -9.69 -6.51
C MET A 257 8.86 -9.42 -7.67
N ILE A 258 9.10 -8.39 -8.47
CA ILE A 258 8.24 -8.01 -9.60
C ILE A 258 8.29 -9.04 -10.74
N VAL A 259 9.48 -9.55 -11.07
CA VAL A 259 9.66 -10.57 -12.11
C VAL A 259 8.90 -11.85 -11.74
N GLU A 260 8.91 -12.18 -10.45
CA GLU A 260 8.18 -13.32 -9.87
C GLU A 260 6.67 -13.06 -9.72
N GLY A 261 6.23 -11.85 -10.08
CA GLY A 261 4.82 -11.49 -10.18
C GLY A 261 4.21 -10.90 -8.91
N ILE A 262 5.01 -10.66 -7.86
CA ILE A 262 4.57 -9.90 -6.69
C ILE A 262 4.29 -8.46 -7.12
N VAL A 263 3.14 -7.93 -6.70
CA VAL A 263 2.66 -6.62 -7.17
C VAL A 263 3.05 -5.53 -6.16
N PRO A 264 3.85 -4.52 -6.52
CA PRO A 264 4.15 -3.40 -5.64
C PRO A 264 2.90 -2.53 -5.44
N CYS A 265 2.59 -2.12 -4.23
CA CYS A 265 1.40 -1.36 -3.86
C CYS A 265 1.71 0.12 -3.58
N SER A 266 0.69 0.95 -3.78
CA SER A 266 0.63 2.32 -3.26
C SER A 266 -0.13 2.39 -1.95
N VAL A 267 -0.10 3.53 -1.25
CA VAL A 267 -0.82 3.72 0.01
C VAL A 267 -2.33 3.49 -0.15
N LEU A 268 -2.96 4.02 -1.21
CA LEU A 268 -4.38 3.76 -1.47
C LEU A 268 -4.67 2.29 -1.82
N GLU A 269 -3.74 1.62 -2.50
CA GLU A 269 -3.86 0.18 -2.77
C GLU A 269 -3.69 -0.64 -1.47
N LEU A 270 -2.88 -0.18 -0.52
CA LEU A 270 -2.71 -0.81 0.79
C LEU A 270 -3.98 -0.66 1.64
N LEU A 271 -4.59 0.53 1.69
CA LEU A 271 -5.91 0.73 2.31
C LEU A 271 -6.98 -0.21 1.71
N ARG A 272 -6.84 -0.51 0.42
CA ARG A 272 -7.70 -1.47 -0.26
C ARG A 272 -7.41 -2.91 0.16
N VAL A 273 -6.14 -3.29 0.33
CA VAL A 273 -5.77 -4.59 0.92
C VAL A 273 -6.42 -4.73 2.29
N GLY A 274 -6.37 -3.70 3.14
CA GLY A 274 -7.03 -3.69 4.45
C GLY A 274 -8.53 -3.95 4.35
N ALA A 275 -9.22 -3.35 3.38
CA ALA A 275 -10.64 -3.64 3.16
C ALA A 275 -10.92 -5.07 2.69
N GLU A 276 -10.09 -5.64 1.81
CA GLU A 276 -10.29 -7.02 1.37
C GLU A 276 -10.03 -8.04 2.49
N CYS A 277 -9.21 -7.66 3.48
CA CYS A 277 -8.83 -8.49 4.63
C CYS A 277 -9.59 -8.16 5.92
N ASP A 278 -10.51 -7.19 5.89
CA ASP A 278 -11.23 -6.68 7.07
C ASP A 278 -10.30 -6.25 8.20
N ARG A 279 -9.29 -5.45 7.84
CA ARG A 279 -8.28 -4.93 8.76
C ARG A 279 -8.02 -3.46 8.52
N ALA A 280 -7.69 -2.75 9.59
CA ALA A 280 -7.14 -1.41 9.53
C ALA A 280 -5.67 -1.47 9.09
N ILE A 281 -5.20 -0.48 8.34
CA ILE A 281 -3.81 -0.38 7.91
C ILE A 281 -3.06 0.60 8.81
N TYR A 282 -2.05 0.12 9.53
CA TYR A 282 -1.17 1.03 10.26
C TYR A 282 -0.10 1.63 9.34
N PRO A 283 0.27 2.92 9.48
CA PRO A 283 -0.34 3.94 10.34
C PRO A 283 -1.53 4.69 9.68
N PHE A 284 -1.83 4.40 8.41
CA PHE A 284 -2.70 5.22 7.57
C PHE A 284 -4.19 5.30 7.97
N ASP A 285 -4.72 4.27 8.63
CA ASP A 285 -6.09 4.25 9.17
C ASP A 285 -6.16 4.75 10.63
N MET A 286 -5.06 5.26 11.19
CA MET A 286 -4.98 5.65 12.60
C MET A 286 -4.80 7.18 12.71
N PRO A 287 -5.88 7.95 12.95
CA PRO A 287 -5.81 9.41 13.08
C PRO A 287 -4.91 9.86 14.22
N SER A 288 -4.76 9.04 15.26
CA SER A 288 -3.86 9.28 16.39
C SER A 288 -2.38 9.26 16.01
N THR A 289 -2.03 8.68 14.86
CA THR A 289 -0.63 8.65 14.40
C THR A 289 -0.33 9.88 13.54
N PRO A 290 0.90 10.44 13.61
CA PRO A 290 1.28 11.59 12.78
C PRO A 290 1.08 11.33 11.28
N ARG A 291 1.36 10.10 10.81
CA ARG A 291 1.25 9.74 9.39
C ARG A 291 -0.20 9.49 8.95
N GLY A 292 -1.03 8.93 9.82
CA GLY A 292 -2.47 8.81 9.56
C GLY A 292 -3.12 10.19 9.47
N LEU A 293 -2.78 11.08 10.40
CA LEU A 293 -3.24 12.47 10.40
C LEU A 293 -2.82 13.24 9.14
N ASP A 294 -1.55 13.17 8.77
CA ASP A 294 -0.98 13.74 7.54
C ASP A 294 -1.70 13.23 6.27
N LEU A 295 -1.95 11.92 6.19
CA LEU A 295 -2.72 11.36 5.08
C LEU A 295 -4.16 11.89 5.05
N LEU A 296 -4.85 11.95 6.19
CA LEU A 296 -6.22 12.48 6.25
C LEU A 296 -6.29 13.95 5.84
N GLN A 297 -5.31 14.76 6.26
CA GLN A 297 -5.18 16.16 5.84
C GLN A 297 -5.00 16.26 4.33
N HIS A 298 -4.05 15.51 3.77
CA HIS A 298 -3.80 15.47 2.34
C HIS A 298 -5.05 15.10 1.53
N LEU A 299 -5.81 14.10 2.00
CA LEU A 299 -7.06 13.67 1.37
C LEU A 299 -8.16 14.72 1.45
N LYS A 300 -8.29 15.41 2.59
CA LYS A 300 -9.24 16.51 2.77
C LYS A 300 -8.88 17.69 1.86
N GLU A 301 -7.61 17.96 1.63
CA GLU A 301 -7.14 18.98 0.68
C GLU A 301 -7.47 18.61 -0.77
N GLU A 302 -7.18 17.39 -1.21
CA GLU A 302 -7.55 16.93 -2.57
C GLU A 302 -9.06 17.06 -2.82
N GLU A 303 -9.88 16.72 -1.83
CA GLU A 303 -11.33 16.85 -1.91
C GLU A 303 -11.80 18.31 -1.96
N ARG A 304 -11.22 19.18 -1.11
CA ARG A 304 -11.50 20.63 -1.13
C ARG A 304 -11.16 21.24 -2.48
N GLU A 305 -10.02 20.89 -3.06
CA GLU A 305 -9.65 21.33 -4.40
C GLU A 305 -10.62 20.84 -5.47
N GLU A 306 -11.05 19.57 -5.39
CA GLU A 306 -12.02 19.02 -6.32
C GLU A 306 -13.37 19.75 -6.24
N ILE A 307 -13.83 20.05 -5.03
CA ILE A 307 -15.08 20.79 -4.80
C ILE A 307 -14.96 22.25 -5.25
N ALA A 308 -13.85 22.92 -4.94
CA ALA A 308 -13.60 24.30 -5.35
C ALA A 308 -13.58 24.48 -6.88
N ARG A 309 -13.14 23.46 -7.63
CA ARG A 309 -13.19 23.44 -9.10
C ARG A 309 -14.61 23.28 -9.66
N LYS A 310 -15.58 22.80 -8.87
CA LYS A 310 -16.97 22.63 -9.31
C LYS A 310 -17.73 23.96 -9.17
N PRO A 311 -18.60 24.31 -10.14
CA PRO A 311 -19.48 25.47 -10.00
C PRO A 311 -20.42 25.28 -8.81
N LYS A 312 -20.87 26.38 -8.18
CA LYS A 312 -21.71 26.35 -6.96
C LYS A 312 -22.91 25.40 -7.05
N SER A 313 -23.60 25.36 -8.20
CA SER A 313 -24.75 24.47 -8.43
C SER A 313 -24.42 22.97 -8.46
N LYS A 314 -23.14 22.60 -8.60
CA LYS A 314 -22.64 21.21 -8.59
C LYS A 314 -21.81 20.88 -7.35
N GLN A 315 -21.65 21.83 -6.43
CA GLN A 315 -21.00 21.56 -5.16
C GLN A 315 -21.98 20.79 -4.26
N PRO A 316 -21.55 19.68 -3.64
CA PRO A 316 -22.40 18.98 -2.69
C PRO A 316 -22.68 19.89 -1.48
N THR A 317 -23.85 19.76 -0.86
CA THR A 317 -24.14 20.38 0.44
C THR A 317 -23.20 19.76 1.47
N ILE A 318 -22.16 20.49 1.86
CA ILE A 318 -21.17 20.02 2.83
C ILE A 318 -21.79 20.17 4.22
N TYR A 319 -22.01 19.05 4.90
CA TYR A 319 -22.21 19.06 6.35
C TYR A 319 -20.84 19.21 7.01
N HIS A 320 -20.74 20.06 8.03
CA HIS A 320 -19.49 20.28 8.75
C HIS A 320 -18.97 18.94 9.29
N PRO A 321 -17.88 18.38 8.74
CA PRO A 321 -17.29 17.16 9.29
C PRO A 321 -16.73 17.44 10.68
N LEU A 322 -16.54 16.40 11.49
CA LEU A 322 -15.83 16.53 12.76
C LEU A 322 -14.47 17.19 12.50
N PHE A 323 -14.08 18.10 13.39
CA PHE A 323 -12.81 18.81 13.24
C PHE A 323 -11.65 17.84 13.42
N ILE A 324 -10.53 18.12 12.76
CA ILE A 324 -9.32 17.26 12.83
C ILE A 324 -8.86 17.04 14.27
N ARG A 325 -9.04 18.05 15.15
CA ARG A 325 -8.75 17.94 16.59
C ARG A 325 -9.65 16.95 17.31
N GLU A 326 -10.90 16.80 16.89
CA GLU A 326 -11.86 15.86 17.49
C GLU A 326 -11.56 14.41 17.06
N LEU A 327 -10.82 14.22 15.96
CA LEU A 327 -10.38 12.90 15.49
C LEU A 327 -9.18 12.36 16.28
N GLU A 328 -8.36 13.20 16.91
CA GLU A 328 -7.24 12.73 17.76
C GLU A 328 -7.77 11.95 18.98
N ASP A 329 -8.98 12.30 19.44
CA ASP A 329 -9.71 11.60 20.49
C ASP A 329 -10.71 10.56 19.97
N SER A 330 -10.59 10.17 18.71
CA SER A 330 -11.41 9.11 18.13
C SER A 330 -10.72 7.74 18.21
N LYS A 331 -11.55 6.71 18.28
CA LYS A 331 -11.16 5.30 18.13
C LYS A 331 -11.58 4.79 16.75
N PRO A 332 -10.72 4.02 16.07
CA PRO A 332 -11.07 3.41 14.80
C PRO A 332 -11.91 2.15 14.99
N TYR A 333 -12.95 2.00 14.18
CA TYR A 333 -13.82 0.84 14.12
C TYR A 333 -13.88 0.34 12.67
N LEU A 334 -13.77 -0.97 12.47
CA LEU A 334 -14.09 -1.57 11.18
C LEU A 334 -15.60 -1.61 11.02
N PHE A 335 -16.10 -1.30 9.83
CA PHE A 335 -17.52 -1.45 9.56
C PHE A 335 -17.80 -2.29 8.32
N ILE A 336 -18.96 -2.93 8.35
CA ILE A 336 -19.52 -3.67 7.22
C ILE A 336 -20.94 -3.16 7.00
N ALA A 337 -21.26 -2.87 5.75
CA ALA A 337 -22.55 -2.37 5.32
C ALA A 337 -23.06 -3.15 4.10
N ALA A 338 -24.36 -3.02 3.84
CA ALA A 338 -24.92 -3.41 2.56
C ALA A 338 -24.23 -2.65 1.40
N LYS A 339 -24.46 -3.11 0.17
CA LYS A 339 -23.84 -2.51 -1.03
C LYS A 339 -24.13 -1.01 -1.10
N GLY A 340 -23.08 -0.21 -1.03
CA GLY A 340 -23.18 1.26 -1.05
C GLY A 340 -21.82 1.94 -1.21
N SER A 341 -21.82 3.25 -1.44
CA SER A 341 -20.60 4.05 -1.40
C SER A 341 -20.76 5.15 -0.36
N PHE A 342 -20.07 5.00 0.76
CA PHE A 342 -19.94 6.06 1.76
C PHE A 342 -18.69 6.86 1.43
N PRO A 343 -18.80 8.13 1.01
CA PRO A 343 -17.61 8.98 0.87
C PRO A 343 -16.97 9.20 2.25
N ARG A 344 -15.69 9.61 2.24
CA ARG A 344 -15.00 9.98 3.48
C ARG A 344 -15.69 11.20 4.12
N GLY A 345 -15.63 11.30 5.44
CA GLY A 345 -16.33 12.35 6.19
C GLY A 345 -17.85 12.19 6.24
N SER A 346 -18.41 11.06 5.75
CA SER A 346 -19.84 10.79 5.95
C SER A 346 -20.13 10.69 7.45
N PRO A 347 -21.15 11.40 7.97
CA PRO A 347 -21.40 11.43 9.41
C PRO A 347 -21.96 10.10 9.88
N VAL A 348 -21.53 9.72 11.08
CA VAL A 348 -21.96 8.52 11.79
C VAL A 348 -22.84 8.93 12.96
N ILE A 349 -23.99 8.26 13.09
CA ILE A 349 -24.99 8.52 14.13
C ILE A 349 -25.26 7.21 14.88
N VAL A 350 -25.49 7.29 16.18
CA VAL A 350 -25.92 6.16 17.01
C VAL A 350 -27.38 6.39 17.40
N ALA A 351 -28.25 5.48 16.99
CA ALA A 351 -29.66 5.52 17.36
C ALA A 351 -29.89 4.74 18.66
N LYS A 352 -30.80 5.24 19.52
CA LYS A 352 -31.17 4.58 20.79
C LYS A 352 -32.09 3.37 20.60
N LYS A 353 -32.71 3.19 19.42
CA LYS A 353 -33.62 2.08 19.09
C LYS A 353 -33.14 1.33 17.86
N GLU A 354 -33.31 0.00 17.88
CA GLU A 354 -33.07 -0.89 16.75
C GLU A 354 -34.26 -0.87 15.79
N GLU A 355 -34.42 0.20 15.02
CA GLU A 355 -35.41 0.27 13.93
C GLU A 355 -34.72 0.11 12.57
N GLU A 356 -35.24 -0.73 11.67
CA GLU A 356 -34.63 -1.00 10.35
C GLU A 356 -34.57 0.22 9.42
N SER A 357 -35.49 1.17 9.61
CA SER A 357 -35.53 2.45 8.90
C SER A 357 -35.40 3.59 9.89
N PHE A 358 -34.37 4.41 9.71
CA PHE A 358 -34.10 5.57 10.56
C PHE A 358 -34.27 6.86 9.76
N GLU A 359 -35.19 7.70 10.21
CA GLU A 359 -35.34 9.09 9.75
C GLU A 359 -34.86 10.02 10.86
N MET A 360 -34.03 11.01 10.51
CA MET A 360 -33.52 11.97 11.49
C MET A 360 -34.65 12.83 12.05
N ASP A 361 -34.79 12.85 13.37
CA ASP A 361 -35.66 13.79 14.08
C ASP A 361 -34.97 15.13 14.40
N GLY A 362 -33.65 15.21 14.16
CA GLY A 362 -32.84 16.42 14.37
C GLY A 362 -32.24 16.52 15.77
N THR A 363 -32.53 15.56 16.66
CA THR A 363 -31.97 15.49 18.02
C THR A 363 -30.73 14.61 18.10
N GLU A 364 -30.40 13.89 17.02
CA GLU A 364 -29.35 12.88 17.05
C GLU A 364 -27.96 13.51 16.87
N ALA A 365 -27.09 13.25 17.83
CA ALA A 365 -25.72 13.72 17.80
C ALA A 365 -24.91 12.93 16.76
N VAL A 366 -24.12 13.64 15.95
CA VAL A 366 -23.06 13.02 15.13
C VAL A 366 -21.97 12.54 16.08
N VAL A 367 -21.76 11.23 16.14
CA VAL A 367 -20.82 10.59 17.08
C VAL A 367 -19.47 10.28 16.45
N GLY A 368 -19.35 10.44 15.13
CA GLY A 368 -18.19 10.02 14.37
C GLY A 368 -18.27 10.33 12.89
N GLU A 369 -17.23 9.94 12.16
CA GLU A 369 -17.16 10.05 10.70
C GLU A 369 -16.56 8.82 10.02
N VAL A 370 -16.89 8.62 8.74
CA VAL A 370 -16.27 7.59 7.89
C VAL A 370 -14.86 8.01 7.51
N GLY A 371 -13.85 7.30 7.99
CA GLY A 371 -12.44 7.51 7.62
C GLY A 371 -12.10 6.97 6.23
N ARG A 372 -12.45 5.71 5.98
CA ARG A 372 -12.38 5.12 4.64
C ARG A 372 -13.53 4.16 4.39
N SER A 373 -13.84 3.97 3.12
CA SER A 373 -14.92 3.11 2.68
C SER A 373 -14.62 2.63 1.27
N CYS A 374 -14.79 1.34 1.03
CA CYS A 374 -14.73 0.78 -0.31
C CYS A 374 -15.49 -0.55 -0.40
N PHE A 375 -15.88 -0.93 -1.60
CA PHE A 375 -16.62 -2.18 -1.82
C PHE A 375 -15.69 -3.39 -1.78
N SER A 376 -15.74 -4.27 -0.79
CA SER A 376 -14.95 -5.51 -0.77
C SER A 376 -15.42 -6.49 -1.85
N PHE A 377 -14.52 -6.87 -2.77
CA PHE A 377 -14.86 -7.86 -3.81
C PHE A 377 -14.98 -9.27 -3.24
N THR A 378 -14.33 -9.53 -2.12
CA THR A 378 -14.37 -10.83 -1.46
C THR A 378 -15.70 -11.04 -0.74
N ARG A 379 -16.20 -10.00 -0.05
CA ARG A 379 -17.47 -10.08 0.69
C ARG A 379 -18.71 -9.68 -0.12
N GLY A 380 -18.53 -8.97 -1.23
CA GLY A 380 -19.64 -8.38 -1.97
C GLY A 380 -20.39 -7.29 -1.18
N ARG A 381 -19.73 -6.70 -0.18
CA ARG A 381 -20.28 -5.72 0.77
C ARG A 381 -19.38 -4.49 0.83
N THR A 382 -19.90 -3.39 1.34
CA THR A 382 -19.10 -2.20 1.58
C THR A 382 -18.45 -2.30 2.95
N VAL A 383 -17.15 -2.08 2.99
CA VAL A 383 -16.35 -2.18 4.21
C VAL A 383 -15.45 -0.97 4.33
N GLY A 384 -15.03 -0.67 5.55
CA GLY A 384 -14.16 0.47 5.79
C GLY A 384 -13.82 0.67 7.24
N VAL A 385 -13.39 1.90 7.56
CA VAL A 385 -13.05 2.33 8.91
C VAL A 385 -13.88 3.56 9.26
N LEU A 386 -14.48 3.53 10.44
CA LEU A 386 -15.14 4.66 11.10
C LEU A 386 -14.24 5.19 12.21
N TYR A 387 -14.36 6.48 12.49
CA TYR A 387 -13.75 7.12 13.63
C TYR A 387 -14.89 7.56 14.56
N LEU A 388 -14.97 6.96 15.74
CA LEU A 388 -15.99 7.28 16.76
C LEU A 388 -15.32 7.93 17.96
N ALA A 389 -15.98 8.87 18.62
CA ALA A 389 -15.44 9.48 19.84
C ALA A 389 -15.14 8.42 20.94
N LYS A 390 -14.00 8.54 21.64
CA LYS A 390 -13.59 7.60 22.71
C LYS A 390 -14.65 7.36 23.80
N THR A 391 -15.48 8.35 24.06
CA THR A 391 -16.55 8.29 25.08
C THR A 391 -17.69 7.34 24.71
N LEU A 392 -17.83 7.00 23.43
CA LEU A 392 -18.83 6.04 22.97
C LEU A 392 -18.24 4.63 22.89
N GLN A 393 -18.80 3.73 23.68
CA GLN A 393 -18.69 2.29 23.40
C GLN A 393 -19.71 1.94 22.32
N ALA A 394 -19.26 1.36 21.21
CA ALA A 394 -20.14 0.90 20.12
C ALA A 394 -21.04 -0.30 20.50
N SER A 395 -21.02 -0.72 21.76
CA SER A 395 -21.64 -1.96 22.26
C SER A 395 -23.14 -1.85 22.58
N SER A 396 -23.74 -0.64 22.59
CA SER A 396 -25.11 -0.45 23.09
C SER A 396 -26.16 0.03 22.08
N GLY A 397 -25.83 0.22 20.80
CA GLY A 397 -26.80 0.70 19.82
C GLY A 397 -26.46 0.44 18.35
N ALA A 398 -27.47 0.48 17.50
CA ALA A 398 -27.31 0.38 16.05
C ALA A 398 -26.60 1.64 15.50
N VAL A 399 -25.50 1.42 14.80
CA VAL A 399 -24.71 2.49 14.18
C VAL A 399 -25.24 2.73 12.76
N TYR A 400 -25.47 3.99 12.41
CA TYR A 400 -25.95 4.41 11.11
C TYR A 400 -24.94 5.34 10.43
N ILE A 401 -24.72 5.12 9.14
CA ILE A 401 -23.97 6.04 8.29
C ILE A 401 -24.95 6.78 7.37
N ARG A 402 -24.89 8.11 7.37
CA ARG A 402 -25.63 8.91 6.41
C ARG A 402 -24.89 8.99 5.09
N SER A 403 -25.53 8.66 3.98
CA SER A 403 -24.95 8.94 2.67
C SER A 403 -25.27 10.37 2.24
N PRO A 404 -24.27 11.23 1.97
CA PRO A 404 -24.51 12.63 1.61
C PRO A 404 -25.16 12.79 0.23
N ARG A 405 -25.17 11.74 -0.60
CA ARG A 405 -25.75 11.79 -1.95
C ARG A 405 -27.26 11.70 -1.96
N ASN A 406 -27.83 10.84 -1.12
CA ASN A 406 -29.27 10.56 -1.10
C ASN A 406 -29.91 10.88 0.25
N GLN A 407 -29.14 11.38 1.22
CA GLN A 407 -29.56 11.71 2.58
C GLN A 407 -30.17 10.51 3.34
N ARG A 408 -29.94 9.28 2.87
CA ARG A 408 -30.42 8.07 3.53
C ARG A 408 -29.42 7.57 4.55
N PHE A 409 -29.95 6.97 5.61
CA PHE A 409 -29.18 6.28 6.63
C PHE A 409 -29.05 4.80 6.28
N PHE A 410 -27.87 4.27 6.54
CA PHE A 410 -27.55 2.87 6.31
C PHE A 410 -27.06 2.29 7.63
N GLN A 411 -27.76 1.30 8.14
CA GLN A 411 -27.31 0.54 9.30
C GLN A 411 -26.00 -0.16 8.95
N VAL A 412 -25.04 -0.10 9.86
CA VAL A 412 -23.74 -0.75 9.72
C VAL A 412 -23.40 -1.56 10.95
N THR A 413 -22.73 -2.68 10.73
CA THR A 413 -22.11 -3.44 11.81
C THR A 413 -20.71 -2.86 12.02
N ALA A 414 -20.45 -2.30 13.21
CA ALA A 414 -19.15 -1.78 13.59
C ALA A 414 -18.46 -2.72 14.58
N THR A 415 -17.14 -2.88 14.46
CA THR A 415 -16.31 -3.71 15.35
C THR A 415 -15.06 -2.92 15.71
N GLU A 416 -14.74 -2.80 16.99
CA GLU A 416 -13.55 -2.07 17.44
C GLU A 416 -12.29 -2.67 16.81
N VAL A 417 -11.38 -1.79 16.37
CA VAL A 417 -10.09 -2.22 15.84
C VAL A 417 -9.19 -2.65 16.99
N ASN A 418 -9.07 -3.96 17.18
CA ASN A 418 -8.12 -4.57 18.10
C ASN A 418 -6.78 -4.85 17.41
N GLU A 419 -5.74 -5.22 18.17
CA GLU A 419 -4.39 -5.51 17.63
C GLU A 419 -4.38 -6.58 16.53
N THR A 420 -5.25 -7.58 16.65
CA THR A 420 -5.42 -8.66 15.67
C THR A 420 -6.03 -8.18 14.34
N ASN A 421 -6.69 -7.03 14.36
CA ASN A 421 -7.40 -6.43 13.22
C ASN A 421 -6.58 -5.33 12.53
N ILE A 422 -5.30 -5.17 12.86
CA ILE A 422 -4.42 -4.15 12.28
C ILE A 422 -3.32 -4.81 11.44
N LEU A 423 -3.31 -4.51 10.13
CA LEU A 423 -2.22 -4.83 9.22
C LEU A 423 -1.01 -3.93 9.43
#